data_AF-A0A534UG86-F1
#
_entry.id   AF-A0A534UG86-F1
#
_cell.length_a   1.000
_cell.length_b   1.000
_cell.length_c   1.000
_cell.angle_alpha   90.00
_cell.angle_beta   90.00
_cell.angle_gamma   90.00
#
_symmetry.space_group_name_H-M   'P 1'
#
loop_
_entity.id
_entity.type
_entity.pdbx_description
1 polymer ?
#
loop_
_entity_poly.entity_id
_entity_poly.type
_entity_poly.pdbx_seq_one_letter_code
_entity_poly.pdbx_strand_id
1 'polypeptide(L)'
;PILGVCLGHQAIAAAFGGPIVRARRIMHGKTSAIHHDGRGLFEGVALPFEATRYHSLVIDPDALPPVLERSAWTLDDEIMGVRHRTLAVEGVQFHPESILTLEGKRLLANFLARLPPRSNPALAERSGGTGRP
;
A
#
# COMPACT_ATOMS: atom_id res chain seq x y z
N PRO A 1 10.26 -0.49 -5.82
CA PRO A 1 9.07 -0.76 -4.98
C PRO A 1 7.79 -0.31 -5.69
N ILE A 2 6.68 -1.02 -5.52
CA ILE A 2 5.37 -0.69 -6.09
C ILE A 2 4.35 -0.50 -4.95
N LEU A 3 3.58 0.58 -5.02
CA LEU A 3 2.41 0.81 -4.17
C LEU A 3 1.17 0.93 -5.06
N GLY A 4 0.24 -0.02 -4.94
CA GLY A 4 -1.06 0.04 -5.61
C GLY A 4 -2.12 0.67 -4.72
N VAL A 5 -2.84 1.67 -5.20
CA VAL A 5 -3.94 2.33 -4.48
C VAL A 5 -5.27 2.05 -5.18
N CYS A 6 -6.29 1.66 -4.43
CA CYS A 6 -7.64 1.39 -4.93
C CYS A 6 -7.65 0.38 -6.09
N LEU A 7 -7.90 0.81 -7.34
CA LEU A 7 -7.80 -0.08 -8.50
C LEU A 7 -6.39 -0.67 -8.67
N GLY A 8 -5.33 0.07 -8.30
CA GLY A 8 -3.97 -0.45 -8.31
C GLY A 8 -3.74 -1.59 -7.32
N HIS A 9 -4.43 -1.56 -6.17
CA HIS A 9 -4.42 -2.67 -5.21
C HIS A 9 -5.11 -3.92 -5.78
N GLN A 10 -6.24 -3.73 -6.47
CA GLN A 10 -6.94 -4.81 -7.16
C GLN A 10 -6.11 -5.39 -8.31
N ALA A 11 -5.44 -4.53 -9.07
CA ALA A 11 -4.55 -4.93 -10.15
C ALA A 11 -3.36 -5.76 -9.63
N ILE A 12 -2.79 -5.42 -8.47
CA ILE A 12 -1.75 -6.23 -7.82
C ILE A 12 -2.29 -7.63 -7.53
N ALA A 13 -3.46 -7.76 -6.90
CA ALA A 13 -4.04 -9.07 -6.63
C ALA A 13 -4.28 -9.86 -7.92
N ALA A 14 -4.92 -9.24 -8.91
CA ALA A 14 -5.23 -9.86 -10.19
C ALA A 14 -3.97 -10.33 -10.93
N ALA A 15 -2.90 -9.53 -10.93
CA ALA A 15 -1.62 -9.88 -11.54
C ALA A 15 -0.97 -11.13 -10.93
N PHE A 16 -1.26 -11.42 -9.66
CA PHE A 16 -0.80 -12.62 -8.96
C PHE A 16 -1.88 -13.73 -8.89
N GLY A 17 -2.94 -13.63 -9.69
CA GLY A 17 -3.99 -14.65 -9.80
C GLY A 17 -5.12 -14.55 -8.77
N GLY A 18 -5.20 -13.46 -8.01
CA GLY A 18 -6.25 -13.22 -7.03
C GLY A 18 -7.55 -12.75 -7.68
N PRO A 19 -8.71 -13.35 -7.37
CA PRO A 19 -9.98 -12.93 -7.95
C PRO A 19 -10.46 -11.61 -7.34
N ILE A 20 -11.03 -10.77 -8.19
CA ILE A 20 -11.68 -9.52 -7.82
C ILE A 20 -13.19 -9.72 -7.90
N VAL A 21 -13.84 -9.63 -6.74
CA VAL A 21 -15.26 -9.93 -6.57
C VAL A 21 -16.04 -8.68 -6.19
N ARG A 22 -17.37 -8.72 -6.34
CA ARG A 22 -18.21 -7.65 -5.83
C ARG A 22 -18.14 -7.59 -4.30
N ALA A 23 -17.96 -6.39 -3.77
CA ALA A 23 -18.00 -6.17 -2.34
C ALA A 23 -19.37 -6.59 -1.80
N ARG A 24 -19.40 -7.20 -0.60
CA ARG A 24 -20.65 -7.55 0.09
C ARG A 24 -21.48 -6.30 0.39
N ARG A 25 -20.81 -5.15 0.56
CA ARG A 25 -21.42 -3.83 0.73
C ARG A 25 -20.73 -2.81 -0.17
N ILE A 26 -21.51 -2.05 -0.93
CA ILE A 26 -20.99 -0.95 -1.74
C ILE A 26 -20.66 0.23 -0.83
N MET A 27 -19.43 0.75 -0.92
CA MET A 27 -18.94 1.83 -0.07
C MET A 27 -18.54 3.03 -0.93
N HIS A 28 -19.23 4.16 -0.74
CA HIS A 28 -18.98 5.40 -1.49
C HIS A 28 -18.91 6.59 -0.53
N GLY A 29 -17.73 7.18 -0.36
CA GLY A 29 -17.53 8.36 0.49
C GLY A 29 -17.72 8.11 1.98
N LYS A 30 -17.60 6.85 2.42
CA LYS A 30 -17.72 6.46 3.83
C LYS A 30 -16.34 6.19 4.41
N THR A 31 -16.15 6.58 5.67
CA THR A 31 -14.97 6.17 6.45
C THR A 31 -15.18 4.77 7.01
N SER A 32 -14.09 4.06 7.26
CA SER A 32 -14.11 2.79 7.98
C SER A 32 -12.86 2.67 8.83
N ALA A 33 -13.01 2.01 9.99
CA ALA A 33 -11.89 1.62 10.82
C ALA A 33 -11.08 0.53 10.10
N ILE A 34 -9.80 0.81 9.86
CA ILE A 34 -8.85 -0.09 9.22
C ILE A 34 -7.96 -0.70 10.29
N HIS A 35 -7.96 -2.03 10.36
CA HIS A 35 -7.00 -2.81 11.13
C HIS A 35 -5.81 -3.21 10.26
N HIS A 36 -4.64 -3.39 10.86
CA HIS A 36 -3.42 -3.76 10.15
C HIS A 36 -2.44 -4.52 11.04
N ASP A 37 -1.41 -5.09 10.42
CA ASP A 37 -0.37 -5.86 11.11
C ASP A 37 0.79 -5.02 11.67
N GLY A 38 0.82 -3.72 11.38
CA GLY A 38 1.82 -2.77 11.90
C GLY A 38 3.20 -2.91 11.26
N ARG A 39 3.30 -3.71 10.20
CA ARG A 39 4.54 -3.96 9.47
C ARG A 39 4.50 -3.26 8.13
N GLY A 40 5.68 -3.02 7.56
CA GLY A 40 5.76 -2.49 6.21
C GLY A 40 5.02 -1.16 6.13
N LEU A 41 4.10 -0.99 5.18
CA LEU A 41 3.44 0.30 4.97
C LEU A 41 2.82 0.88 6.26
N PHE A 42 2.39 0.02 7.19
CA PHE A 42 1.67 0.37 8.42
C PHE A 42 2.56 0.63 9.65
N GLU A 43 3.87 0.75 9.47
CA GLU A 43 4.80 0.94 10.59
C GLU A 43 4.55 2.26 11.33
N GLY A 44 4.21 2.15 12.63
CA GLY A 44 3.87 3.28 13.49
C GLY A 44 2.57 4.01 13.14
N VAL A 45 1.72 3.42 12.31
CA VAL A 45 0.35 3.90 12.03
C VAL A 45 -0.59 3.52 13.17
N ALA A 46 -1.56 4.38 13.48
CA ALA A 46 -2.56 4.12 14.52
C ALA A 46 -3.41 2.88 14.20
N LEU A 47 -3.77 2.11 15.23
CA LEU A 47 -4.54 0.87 15.08
C LEU A 47 -5.79 0.87 15.98
N PRO A 48 -7.01 0.86 15.42
CA PRO A 48 -7.32 1.11 13.99
C PRO A 48 -7.10 2.58 13.62
N PHE A 49 -7.07 2.88 12.32
CA PHE A 49 -7.17 4.25 11.80
C PHE A 49 -8.37 4.40 10.86
N GLU A 50 -8.87 5.63 10.73
CA GLU A 50 -9.94 5.92 9.76
C GLU A 50 -9.38 6.18 8.38
N ALA A 51 -9.96 5.50 7.38
CA ALA A 51 -9.67 5.75 5.97
C ALA A 51 -10.95 5.83 5.15
N THR A 52 -10.91 6.64 4.08
CA THR A 52 -12.06 6.77 3.18
C THR A 52 -12.08 5.68 2.12
N ARG A 53 -13.28 5.18 1.83
CA ARG A 53 -13.53 4.09 0.88
C ARG A 53 -14.42 4.54 -0.28
N TYR A 54 -14.02 4.13 -1.49
CA TYR A 54 -14.76 4.34 -2.73
C TYR A 54 -14.64 3.09 -3.62
N HIS A 55 -15.28 1.99 -3.26
CA HIS A 55 -15.22 0.79 -4.09
C HIS A 55 -16.50 -0.04 -4.07
N SER A 56 -16.67 -0.76 -5.17
CA SER A 56 -17.71 -1.77 -5.41
C SER A 56 -17.12 -3.16 -5.62
N LEU A 57 -15.79 -3.24 -5.73
CA LEU A 57 -15.01 -4.45 -6.00
C LEU A 57 -13.91 -4.57 -4.95
N VAL A 58 -13.63 -5.80 -4.52
CA VAL A 58 -12.61 -6.13 -3.53
C VAL A 58 -11.88 -7.42 -3.91
N ILE A 59 -10.72 -7.64 -3.32
CA ILE A 59 -10.05 -8.96 -3.38
C ILE A 59 -10.88 -9.94 -2.54
N ASP A 60 -11.12 -11.13 -3.09
CA ASP A 60 -11.76 -12.22 -2.34
C ASP A 60 -10.85 -12.69 -1.19
N PRO A 61 -11.27 -12.58 0.09
CA PRO A 61 -10.46 -13.04 1.22
C PRO A 61 -10.24 -14.56 1.22
N ASP A 62 -11.18 -15.33 0.69
CA ASP A 62 -11.12 -16.81 0.70
C ASP A 62 -10.19 -17.36 -0.39
N ALA A 63 -9.82 -16.54 -1.37
CA ALA A 63 -9.01 -16.92 -2.53
C ALA A 63 -7.78 -16.01 -2.72
N LEU A 64 -7.26 -15.42 -1.65
CA LEU A 64 -6.03 -14.63 -1.71
C LEU A 64 -4.83 -15.52 -2.12
N PRO A 65 -4.10 -15.19 -3.20
CA PRO A 65 -2.96 -15.99 -3.63
C PRO A 65 -1.90 -16.13 -2.53
N PRO A 66 -1.26 -17.30 -2.37
CA PRO A 66 -0.33 -17.55 -1.27
C PRO A 66 0.94 -16.69 -1.36
N VAL A 67 1.25 -16.10 -2.52
CA VAL A 67 2.37 -15.15 -2.70
C VAL A 67 2.08 -13.78 -2.08
N LEU A 68 0.82 -13.48 -1.81
CA LEU A 68 0.37 -12.30 -1.10
C LEU A 68 0.03 -12.66 0.35
N GLU A 69 0.26 -11.72 1.25
CA GLU A 69 -0.24 -11.74 2.61
C GLU A 69 -1.17 -10.54 2.84
N ARG A 70 -2.22 -10.75 3.63
CA ARG A 70 -3.08 -9.67 4.09
C ARG A 70 -2.33 -8.81 5.10
N SER A 71 -2.22 -7.51 4.84
CA SER A 71 -1.55 -6.54 5.71
C SER A 71 -2.51 -5.57 6.39
N ALA A 72 -3.72 -5.39 5.85
CA ALA A 72 -4.81 -4.64 6.50
C ALA A 72 -6.20 -5.18 6.17
N TRP A 73 -7.17 -4.98 7.06
CA TRP A 73 -8.54 -5.49 6.96
C TRP A 73 -9.57 -4.61 7.71
N THR A 74 -10.87 -4.83 7.45
CA THR A 74 -11.98 -4.30 8.27
C THR A 74 -12.50 -5.36 9.25
N LEU A 75 -13.36 -4.97 10.20
CA LEU A 75 -14.07 -5.92 11.07
C LEU A 75 -15.02 -6.87 10.31
N ASP A 76 -15.46 -6.47 9.11
CA ASP A 76 -16.27 -7.30 8.21
C ASP A 76 -15.39 -8.24 7.33
N ASP A 77 -14.12 -8.41 7.71
CA ASP A 77 -13.10 -9.26 7.06
C ASP A 77 -12.75 -8.88 5.60
N GLU A 78 -13.05 -7.64 5.20
CA GLU A 78 -12.67 -7.16 3.86
C GLU A 78 -11.18 -6.84 3.81
N ILE A 79 -10.48 -7.32 2.78
CA ILE A 79 -9.07 -7.00 2.56
C ILE A 79 -8.91 -5.52 2.22
N MET A 80 -8.08 -4.85 3.02
CA MET A 80 -7.78 -3.41 2.87
C MET A 80 -6.32 -3.15 2.54
N GLY A 81 -5.46 -4.14 2.76
CA GLY A 81 -4.05 -4.08 2.44
C GLY A 81 -3.53 -5.47 2.09
N VAL A 82 -2.69 -5.54 1.06
CA VAL A 82 -1.90 -6.73 0.73
C VAL A 82 -0.43 -6.36 0.62
N ARG A 83 0.43 -7.34 0.89
CA ARG A 83 1.88 -7.26 0.67
C ARG A 83 2.35 -8.54 -0.01
N HIS A 84 3.22 -8.42 -0.99
CA HIS A 84 3.91 -9.58 -1.56
C HIS A 84 4.95 -10.10 -0.57
N ARG A 85 5.02 -11.42 -0.39
CA ARG A 85 5.89 -12.03 0.63
C ARG A 85 7.38 -11.81 0.39
N THR A 86 7.80 -11.72 -0.88
CA THR A 86 9.22 -11.63 -1.26
C THR A 86 9.57 -10.40 -2.11
N LEU A 87 8.59 -9.67 -2.63
CA LEU A 87 8.82 -8.53 -3.54
C LEU A 87 8.42 -7.26 -2.80
N ALA A 88 9.06 -6.14 -3.13
CA ALA A 88 8.72 -4.82 -2.61
C ALA A 88 7.44 -4.27 -3.29
N VAL A 89 6.33 -5.01 -3.15
CA VAL A 89 5.01 -4.72 -3.72
C VAL A 89 3.99 -4.75 -2.59
N GLU A 90 3.32 -3.61 -2.39
CA GLU A 90 2.23 -3.47 -1.43
C GLU A 90 1.05 -2.79 -2.11
N GLY A 91 -0.16 -3.05 -1.64
CA GLY A 91 -1.34 -2.37 -2.16
C GLY A 91 -2.36 -2.11 -1.07
N VAL A 92 -3.05 -0.98 -1.14
CA VAL A 92 -4.13 -0.59 -0.22
C VAL A 92 -5.43 -0.27 -0.97
N GLN A 93 -6.56 -0.73 -0.44
CA GLN A 93 -7.88 -0.56 -1.07
C GLN A 93 -8.47 0.85 -0.82
N PHE A 94 -8.04 1.51 0.25
CA PHE A 94 -8.41 2.88 0.60
C PHE A 94 -7.43 3.89 -0.04
N HIS A 95 -7.76 5.18 0.05
CA HIS A 95 -6.99 6.27 -0.55
C HIS A 95 -6.13 6.98 0.52
N PRO A 96 -4.82 6.63 0.68
CA PRO A 96 -3.91 7.30 1.60
C PRO A 96 -3.61 8.75 1.20
N GLU A 97 -3.88 9.13 -0.05
CA GLU A 97 -3.73 10.50 -0.55
C GLU A 97 -4.91 11.42 -0.21
N SER A 98 -6.05 10.86 0.22
CA SER A 98 -7.23 11.64 0.58
C SER A 98 -7.00 12.43 1.87
N ILE A 99 -7.49 13.68 1.91
CA ILE A 99 -7.48 14.55 3.10
C ILE A 99 -8.13 13.86 4.30
N LEU A 100 -9.13 13.01 4.04
CA LEU A 100 -9.91 12.31 5.06
C LEU A 100 -9.18 11.08 5.64
N THR A 101 -8.01 10.72 5.12
CA THR A 101 -7.16 9.65 5.68
C THR A 101 -6.05 10.31 6.49
N LEU A 102 -6.28 10.51 7.79
CA LEU A 102 -5.36 11.28 8.66
C LEU A 102 -3.93 10.69 8.69
N GLU A 103 -3.81 9.36 8.65
CA GLU A 103 -2.54 8.63 8.63
C GLU A 103 -1.90 8.54 7.23
N GLY A 104 -2.55 9.12 6.21
CA GLY A 104 -2.15 9.03 4.81
C GLY A 104 -0.71 9.46 4.53
N LYS A 105 -0.29 10.59 5.12
CA LYS A 105 1.09 11.09 4.99
C LYS A 105 2.12 10.12 5.57
N ARG A 106 1.79 9.45 6.68
CA ARG A 106 2.71 8.49 7.32
C ARG A 106 2.85 7.22 6.49
N LEU A 107 1.73 6.70 5.97
CA LEU A 107 1.74 5.56 5.05
C LEU A 107 2.63 5.85 3.82
N LEU A 108 2.45 7.01 3.20
CA LEU A 108 3.26 7.41 2.04
C LEU A 108 4.74 7.63 2.41
N ALA A 109 5.04 8.21 3.58
CA ALA A 109 6.41 8.35 4.06
C ALA A 109 7.08 6.99 4.28
N ASN A 110 6.38 6.02 4.86
CA ASN A 110 6.85 4.65 5.05
C ASN A 110 7.18 3.97 3.71
N PHE A 111 6.36 4.19 2.68
CA PHE A 111 6.66 3.69 1.34
C PHE A 111 7.91 4.34 0.73
N LEU A 112 8.01 5.67 0.80
CA LEU A 112 9.13 6.43 0.25
C LEU A 112 10.46 6.08 0.93
N ALA A 113 10.45 5.80 2.24
CA ALA A 113 11.61 5.38 3.00
C ALA A 113 12.21 4.04 2.53
N ARG A 114 11.44 3.22 1.80
CA ARG A 114 11.92 1.96 1.20
C ARG A 114 12.49 2.11 -0.20
N LEU A 115 12.43 3.31 -0.78
CA LEU A 115 13.08 3.55 -2.06
C LEU A 115 14.60 3.53 -1.86
N PRO A 116 15.36 3.01 -2.84
CA PRO A 116 16.81 3.12 -2.80
C PRO A 116 17.21 4.61 -2.73
N PRO A 117 18.38 4.92 -2.12
CA PRO A 117 18.89 6.28 -2.11
C PRO A 117 18.89 6.84 -3.52
N ARG A 118 18.38 8.06 -3.70
CA ARG A 118 18.50 8.72 -4.99
C ARG A 118 19.99 8.92 -5.27
N SER A 119 20.52 8.20 -6.25
CA SER A 119 21.78 8.60 -6.88
C SER A 119 21.56 9.97 -7.48
N ASN A 120 22.19 11.00 -6.93
CA ASN A 120 22.17 12.33 -7.51
C ASN A 120 23.25 12.38 -8.62
N PRO A 121 22.88 12.37 -9.91
CA PRO A 121 23.86 12.42 -10.99
C PRO A 121 24.73 13.69 -10.91
N ALA A 122 24.21 14.79 -10.36
CA ALA A 122 24.96 16.05 -10.23
C ALA A 122 26.03 16.05 -9.12
N LEU A 123 26.03 15.08 -8.20
CA LEU A 123 27.07 14.92 -7.18
C LEU A 123 28.17 13.95 -7.62
N ALA A 124 27.87 13.00 -8.51
CA ALA A 124 28.81 12.02 -9.03
C ALA A 124 29.90 12.66 -9.92
N GLU A 125 29.57 13.73 -10.65
CA GLU A 125 30.51 14.46 -11.53
C GLU A 125 31.51 15.33 -10.75
N ARG A 126 31.23 15.68 -9.48
CA ARG A 126 32.13 16.51 -8.66
C ARG A 126 33.25 15.71 -8.00
N SER A 127 33.12 14.40 -7.94
CA SER A 127 34.12 13.47 -7.38
C SER A 127 35.20 13.03 -8.39
N GLY A 128 35.12 13.45 -9.66
CA GLY A 128 36.08 13.07 -10.71
C GLY A 128 37.20 14.09 -10.99
N GLY A 129 37.29 15.20 -10.25
CA GLY A 129 38.19 16.32 -10.55
C GLY A 129 39.49 16.34 -9.74
N THR A 130 40.59 15.95 -10.39
CA THR A 130 41.99 16.35 -10.16
C THR A 130 42.66 15.97 -8.84
N GLY A 131 43.30 14.78 -8.84
CA GLY A 131 44.43 14.49 -7.98
C GLY A 131 45.57 13.86 -8.79
N ARG A 132 46.53 14.68 -9.23
CA ARG A 132 47.97 14.34 -9.25
C ARG A 132 48.81 15.58 -9.62
N PRO A 133 50.04 15.67 -9.07
CA PRO A 133 50.87 16.87 -9.01
C PRO A 133 51.50 17.25 -10.35
#